data_AF-A0A9W9Z4M6-F1
#
_entry.id   AF-A0A9W9Z4M6-F1
#
_cell.length_a   1.000
_cell.length_b   1.000
_cell.length_c   1.000
_cell.angle_alpha   90.00
_cell.angle_beta   90.00
_cell.angle_gamma   90.00
#
_symmetry.space_group_name_H-M   'P 1'
#
loop_
_entity.id
_entity.type
_entity.pdbx_description
1 polymer ?
#
loop_
_entity_poly.entity_id
_entity_poly.type
_entity_poly.pdbx_seq_one_letter_code
_entity_poly.pdbx_strand_id
1 'polypeptide(L)'
;MDSDLGTPAYAAANWSSTSQSFKNDAGLRELLIDENGNLKERGAILKMPKYARTLERIRDDSKSFYTGDLAKDIVKDIQDGGGIITLEDLKNYETVVRRPLSSKMGNYNVAYEPTPGGGAVSSLILNILKGNYLYVCCT
;
A
#
# COMPACT_ATOMS: atom_id res chain seq x y z
N MET A 1 -0.45 20.75 -4.08
CA MET A 1 -0.23 19.55 -4.91
C MET A 1 1.14 19.76 -5.52
N ASP A 2 2.17 19.49 -4.72
CA ASP A 2 3.58 19.55 -5.15
C ASP A 2 4.02 18.12 -5.46
N SER A 3 4.36 17.90 -6.72
CA SER A 3 4.65 16.61 -7.33
C SER A 3 6.14 16.26 -7.35
N ASP A 4 6.92 16.81 -6.43
CA ASP A 4 8.33 16.47 -6.30
C ASP A 4 8.48 15.33 -5.28
N LEU A 5 9.02 14.22 -5.79
CA LEU A 5 9.33 12.98 -5.11
C LEU A 5 10.16 13.23 -3.83
N GLY A 6 9.51 13.48 -2.70
CA GLY A 6 10.18 13.91 -1.48
C GLY A 6 9.38 13.73 -0.18
N THR A 7 8.39 12.84 -0.17
CA THR A 7 7.58 12.57 1.03
C THR A 7 8.10 11.50 2.02
N PRO A 8 9.36 11.00 2.03
CA PRO A 8 9.62 9.83 2.89
C PRO A 8 10.08 10.17 4.32
N ALA A 9 10.56 11.40 4.60
CA ALA A 9 11.06 11.74 5.94
C ALA A 9 10.01 12.34 6.89
N TYR A 10 8.83 12.74 6.38
CA TYR A 10 7.76 13.27 7.24
C TYR A 10 7.16 12.19 8.17
N ALA A 11 7.10 10.93 7.72
CA ALA A 11 6.53 9.83 8.51
C ALA A 11 7.52 9.23 9.54
N ALA A 12 8.83 9.25 9.27
CA ALA A 12 9.83 8.72 10.19
C ALA A 12 9.97 9.56 11.47
N ALA A 13 9.85 10.89 11.37
CA ALA A 13 10.01 11.81 12.49
C ALA A 13 8.87 11.73 13.54
N ASN A 14 7.66 11.29 13.14
CA ASN A 14 6.49 11.24 14.04
C ASN A 14 6.26 9.88 14.72
N TRP A 15 7.02 8.84 14.36
CA TRP A 15 6.83 7.49 14.88
C TRP A 15 7.97 7.10 15.84
N SER A 16 8.07 7.81 16.95
CA SER A 16 9.02 7.48 18.03
C SER A 16 8.87 6.02 18.50
N SER A 17 7.64 5.49 18.50
CA SER A 17 7.31 4.11 18.86
C SER A 17 7.74 3.04 17.83
N THR A 18 7.88 3.40 16.54
CA THR A 18 8.24 2.46 15.47
C THR A 18 9.73 2.49 15.11
N SER A 19 10.46 3.47 15.66
CA SER A 19 11.91 3.65 15.44
C SER A 19 12.74 2.39 15.69
N GLN A 20 12.37 1.60 16.70
CA GLN A 20 13.08 0.37 17.04
C GLN A 20 12.90 -0.71 15.95
N SER A 21 11.69 -0.83 15.39
CA SER A 21 11.41 -1.78 14.31
C SER A 21 12.21 -1.45 13.04
N PHE A 22 12.42 -0.15 12.75
CA PHE A 22 13.24 0.27 11.62
C PHE A 22 14.72 -0.07 11.78
N LYS A 23 15.24 -0.02 13.02
CA LYS A 23 16.62 -0.41 13.30
C LYS A 23 16.82 -1.93 13.21
N ASN A 24 15.79 -2.70 13.52
CA ASN A 24 15.85 -4.16 13.52
C ASN A 24 15.74 -4.77 12.11
N ASP A 25 15.11 -4.07 11.17
CA ASP A 25 15.04 -4.49 9.76
C ASP A 25 16.23 -3.93 8.96
N ALA A 26 16.95 -4.80 8.25
CA ALA A 26 18.17 -4.42 7.54
C ALA A 26 17.91 -3.44 6.38
N GLY A 27 16.82 -3.62 5.64
CA GLY A 27 16.48 -2.79 4.49
C GLY A 27 15.96 -1.42 4.90
N LEU A 28 15.09 -1.38 5.91
CA LEU A 28 14.60 -0.12 6.49
C LEU A 28 15.71 0.64 7.19
N ARG A 29 16.65 -0.03 7.87
CA ARG A 29 17.82 0.62 8.46
C ARG A 29 18.69 1.30 7.41
N GLU A 30 19.02 0.60 6.31
CA GLU A 30 19.78 1.17 5.19
C GLU A 30 19.09 2.42 4.61
N LEU A 31 17.76 2.39 4.53
CA LEU A 31 16.98 3.46 3.92
C LEU A 31 16.74 4.65 4.86
N LEU A 32 16.36 4.40 6.11
CA LEU A 32 15.79 5.39 7.03
C LEU A 32 16.74 5.85 8.15
N ILE A 33 17.83 5.12 8.41
CA ILE A 33 18.78 5.45 9.47
C ILE A 33 20.01 6.14 8.86
N ASP A 34 20.49 7.17 9.54
CA ASP A 34 21.70 7.91 9.17
C ASP A 34 22.98 7.23 9.70
N GLU A 35 24.13 7.81 9.38
CA GLU A 35 25.44 7.31 9.80
C GLU A 35 25.64 7.35 11.32
N ASN A 36 24.86 8.19 12.02
CA ASN A 36 24.90 8.35 13.48
C ASN A 36 23.94 7.38 14.21
N GLY A 37 23.21 6.54 13.48
CA GLY A 37 22.23 5.61 14.06
C GLY A 37 20.88 6.25 14.41
N ASN A 38 20.62 7.46 13.92
CA ASN A 38 19.39 8.21 14.11
C ASN A 38 18.48 8.10 12.89
N LEU A 39 17.18 8.32 13.08
CA LEU A 39 16.26 8.42 11.95
C LEU A 39 16.58 9.67 11.13
N LYS A 40 16.54 9.54 9.82
CA LYS A 40 16.73 10.67 8.90
C LYS A 40 15.65 11.72 9.13
N GLU A 41 16.10 12.96 9.26
CA GLU A 41 15.25 14.12 9.55
C GLU A 41 14.31 14.47 8.39
N ARG A 42 13.22 15.17 8.73
CA ARG A 42 12.27 15.68 7.73
C ARG A 42 12.99 16.48 6.65
N GLY A 43 12.68 16.18 5.39
CA GLY A 43 13.32 16.80 4.22
C GLY A 43 14.57 16.06 3.73
N ALA A 44 15.02 15.02 4.43
CA ALA A 44 16.09 14.16 3.92
C ALA A 44 15.68 13.46 2.61
N ILE A 45 16.60 13.45 1.64
CA ILE A 45 16.43 12.76 0.36
C ILE A 45 16.70 11.27 0.57
N LEU A 46 15.72 10.42 0.29
CA LEU A 46 15.92 8.98 0.28
C LEU A 46 16.20 8.47 -1.13
N LYS A 47 17.33 7.78 -1.28
CA LYS A 47 17.72 7.14 -2.54
C LYS A 47 17.45 5.64 -2.44
N MET A 48 16.67 5.10 -3.36
CA MET A 48 16.26 3.68 -3.37
C MET A 48 16.75 2.97 -4.64
N PRO A 49 18.07 2.80 -4.84
CA PRO A 49 18.62 2.21 -6.07
C PRO A 49 18.22 0.74 -6.25
N LYS A 50 18.05 -0.02 -5.16
CA LYS A 50 17.54 -1.40 -5.21
C LYS A 50 16.11 -1.45 -5.76
N TYR A 51 15.24 -0.56 -5.28
CA TYR A 51 13.86 -0.44 -5.74
C TYR A 51 13.78 0.01 -7.20
N ALA A 52 14.62 0.96 -7.62
CA ALA A 52 14.70 1.38 -9.02
C ALA A 52 15.02 0.20 -9.95
N ARG A 53 16.00 -0.65 -9.59
CA ARG A 53 16.30 -1.88 -10.35
C ARG A 53 15.13 -2.86 -10.39
N THR A 54 14.37 -2.99 -9.29
CA THR A 54 13.15 -3.80 -9.28
C THR A 54 12.12 -3.27 -10.28
N LEU A 55 11.92 -1.96 -10.34
CA LEU A 55 11.00 -1.34 -11.32
C LEU A 55 11.49 -1.51 -12.76
N GLU A 56 12.80 -1.44 -13.01
CA GLU A 56 13.39 -1.74 -14.33
C GLU A 56 13.11 -3.19 -14.75
N ARG A 57 13.27 -4.16 -13.84
CA ARG A 57 12.93 -5.57 -14.10
C ARG A 57 11.43 -5.74 -14.40
N ILE A 58 10.55 -5.04 -13.69
CA ILE A 58 9.09 -5.10 -13.94
C ILE A 58 8.73 -4.45 -15.28
N ARG A 59 9.40 -3.35 -15.66
CA ARG A 59 9.24 -2.71 -16.97
C ARG A 59 9.60 -3.69 -18.08
N ASP A 60 10.72 -4.40 -17.93
CA ASP A 60 11.25 -5.29 -18.96
C ASP A 60 10.47 -6.61 -19.03
N ASP A 61 10.06 -7.17 -17.88
CA ASP A 61 9.16 -8.31 -17.78
C ASP A 61 8.32 -8.27 -16.50
N SER A 62 7.06 -7.82 -16.64
CA SER A 62 6.13 -7.74 -15.52
C SER A 62 5.73 -9.11 -14.98
N LYS A 63 5.80 -10.19 -15.79
CA LYS A 63 5.49 -11.55 -15.34
C LYS A 63 6.57 -12.10 -14.43
N SER A 64 7.80 -11.57 -14.51
CA SER A 64 8.89 -11.97 -13.62
C SER A 64 8.56 -11.74 -12.15
N PHE A 65 7.69 -10.76 -11.83
CA PHE A 65 7.25 -10.50 -10.45
C PHE A 65 6.49 -11.69 -9.84
N TYR A 66 5.74 -12.43 -10.65
CA TYR A 66 4.88 -13.52 -10.19
C TYR A 66 5.47 -14.91 -10.46
N THR A 67 6.30 -15.06 -11.51
CA THR A 67 6.74 -16.39 -12.00
C THR A 67 8.23 -16.50 -12.37
N GLY A 68 8.98 -15.39 -12.37
CA GLY A 68 10.37 -15.36 -12.82
C GLY A 68 11.39 -15.23 -11.69
N ASP A 69 12.58 -14.75 -12.02
CA ASP A 69 13.66 -14.60 -11.05
C ASP A 69 13.33 -13.55 -9.98
N LEU A 70 12.58 -12.50 -10.33
CA LEU A 70 12.13 -11.52 -9.35
C LEU A 70 11.19 -12.15 -8.31
N ALA A 71 10.31 -13.07 -8.72
CA ALA A 71 9.47 -13.83 -7.80
C ALA A 71 10.30 -14.70 -6.83
N LYS A 72 11.38 -15.31 -7.32
CA LYS A 72 12.31 -16.10 -6.47
C LYS A 72 13.01 -15.22 -5.45
N ASP A 73 13.50 -14.05 -5.87
CA ASP A 73 14.14 -13.09 -4.97
C ASP A 73 13.16 -12.64 -3.88
N ILE A 74 11.92 -12.30 -4.25
CA ILE A 74 10.85 -11.90 -3.31
C ILE A 74 10.54 -13.01 -2.30
N VAL A 75 10.30 -14.24 -2.78
CA VAL A 75 9.97 -15.37 -1.90
C VAL A 75 11.12 -15.67 -0.94
N LYS A 76 12.36 -15.64 -1.43
CA LYS A 76 13.54 -15.84 -0.60
C LYS A 76 13.63 -14.78 0.50
N ASP A 77 13.51 -13.50 0.17
CA ASP A 77 13.59 -12.42 1.16
C ASP A 77 12.46 -12.52 2.21
N ILE A 78 11.24 -12.88 1.79
CA ILE A 78 10.11 -13.08 2.71
C ILE A 78 10.37 -14.26 3.66
N GLN A 79 10.86 -15.39 3.14
CA GLN A 79 11.13 -16.58 3.93
C GLN A 79 12.31 -16.40 4.89
N ASP A 80 13.36 -15.69 4.46
CA ASP A 80 14.48 -15.30 5.33
C ASP A 80 14.01 -14.42 6.49
N GLY A 81 12.96 -13.61 6.28
CA GLY A 81 12.27 -12.84 7.31
C GLY A 81 11.25 -13.62 8.15
N GLY A 82 11.10 -14.93 7.93
CA GLY A 82 10.15 -15.80 8.65
C GLY A 82 8.71 -15.78 8.11
N GLY A 83 8.49 -15.23 6.92
CA GLY A 83 7.20 -15.25 6.23
C GLY A 83 6.90 -16.60 5.56
N ILE A 84 5.63 -16.78 5.17
CA ILE A 84 5.11 -18.07 4.66
C ILE A 84 4.81 -18.08 3.16
N ILE A 85 5.02 -16.96 2.47
CA ILE A 85 4.69 -16.85 1.05
C ILE A 85 5.63 -17.76 0.24
N THR A 86 5.05 -18.45 -0.74
CA THR A 86 5.74 -19.36 -1.65
C THR A 86 5.66 -18.85 -3.10
N LEU A 87 6.45 -19.47 -3.99
CA LEU A 87 6.36 -19.21 -5.43
C LEU A 87 4.97 -19.58 -5.98
N GLU A 88 4.33 -20.60 -5.43
CA GLU A 88 3.01 -21.03 -5.87
C GLU A 88 1.93 -20.02 -5.47
N ASP A 89 2.07 -19.37 -4.31
CA ASP A 89 1.18 -18.26 -3.90
C ASP A 89 1.28 -17.07 -4.86
N LEU A 90 2.51 -16.69 -5.26
CA LEU A 90 2.71 -15.60 -6.21
C LEU A 90 2.19 -15.97 -7.61
N LYS A 91 2.45 -17.19 -8.07
CA LYS A 91 2.01 -17.68 -9.38
C LYS A 91 0.49 -17.76 -9.50
N ASN A 92 -0.19 -18.17 -8.43
CA ASN A 92 -1.65 -18.32 -8.40
C ASN A 92 -2.38 -17.02 -8.02
N TYR A 93 -1.66 -15.92 -7.80
CA TYR A 93 -2.28 -14.64 -7.55
C TYR A 93 -2.97 -14.11 -8.82
N GLU A 94 -4.26 -13.82 -8.71
CA GLU A 94 -5.04 -13.22 -9.79
C GLU A 94 -5.77 -11.96 -9.33
N THR A 95 -5.70 -10.92 -10.16
CA THR A 95 -6.49 -9.70 -9.94
C THR A 95 -7.93 -9.93 -10.35
N VAL A 96 -8.87 -9.71 -9.41
CA VAL A 96 -10.30 -9.78 -9.71
C VAL A 96 -10.85 -8.39 -10.05
N VAL A 97 -11.19 -8.17 -11.32
CA VAL A 97 -11.85 -6.93 -11.75
C VAL A 97 -13.33 -7.00 -11.39
N ARG A 98 -13.80 -6.06 -10.55
CA ARG A 98 -15.17 -6.03 -10.04
C ARG A 98 -15.83 -4.71 -10.39
N ARG A 99 -17.15 -4.75 -10.64
CA ARG A 99 -17.93 -3.51 -10.78
C ARG A 99 -17.95 -2.78 -9.43
N PRO A 100 -17.75 -1.45 -9.40
CA PRO A 100 -17.81 -0.70 -8.16
C PRO A 100 -19.23 -0.72 -7.59
N LEU A 101 -19.33 -0.67 -6.27
CA LEU A 101 -20.59 -0.30 -5.63
C LEU A 101 -20.89 1.15 -6.01
N SER A 102 -22.14 1.51 -6.28
CA SER A 102 -22.48 2.89 -6.67
C SER A 102 -23.75 3.37 -5.96
N SER A 103 -23.77 4.62 -5.54
CA SER A 103 -24.94 5.26 -4.94
C SER A 103 -25.06 6.74 -5.36
N LYS A 104 -26.27 7.30 -5.22
CA LYS A 104 -26.53 8.71 -5.55
C LYS A 104 -26.40 9.61 -4.33
N MET A 105 -25.52 10.60 -4.41
CA MET A 105 -25.39 11.69 -3.44
C MET A 105 -25.76 13.02 -4.10
N GLY A 106 -26.96 13.52 -3.82
CA GLY A 106 -27.53 14.65 -4.57
C GLY A 106 -27.54 14.37 -6.07
N ASN A 107 -26.84 15.22 -6.84
CA ASN A 107 -26.70 15.10 -8.29
C ASN A 107 -25.50 14.25 -8.74
N TYR A 108 -24.72 13.70 -7.80
CA TYR A 108 -23.52 12.92 -8.09
C TYR A 108 -23.77 11.42 -7.99
N ASN A 109 -23.13 10.67 -8.87
CA ASN A 109 -22.96 9.22 -8.72
C ASN A 109 -21.62 8.97 -8.04
N VAL A 110 -21.66 8.42 -6.82
CA VAL A 110 -20.47 8.07 -6.07
C VAL A 110 -20.21 6.58 -6.28
N ALA A 111 -19.01 6.26 -6.76
CA ALA A 111 -18.52 4.90 -6.87
C ALA A 111 -17.66 4.56 -5.64
N TYR A 112 -17.81 3.35 -5.13
CA TYR A 112 -17.08 2.83 -3.99
C TYR A 112 -16.39 1.52 -4.37
N GLU A 113 -15.33 1.22 -3.65
CA GLU A 113 -14.63 -0.05 -3.77
C GLU A 113 -15.59 -1.22 -3.46
N PRO A 114 -15.63 -2.26 -4.30
CA PRO A 114 -16.39 -3.45 -4.01
C PRO A 114 -15.74 -4.26 -2.87
N THR A 115 -16.44 -5.28 -2.36
CA THR A 115 -15.82 -6.24 -1.43
C THR A 115 -14.53 -6.80 -2.04
N PRO A 116 -13.49 -7.11 -1.25
CA PRO A 116 -13.37 -7.04 0.22
C PRO A 116 -13.12 -5.63 0.79
N GLY A 117 -13.14 -4.58 -0.02
CA GLY A 117 -12.98 -3.21 0.44
C GLY A 117 -14.14 -2.68 1.31
N GLY A 118 -13.95 -1.52 1.92
CA GLY A 118 -14.87 -0.90 2.89
C GLY A 118 -16.03 -0.11 2.25
N GLY A 119 -16.22 -0.18 0.94
CA GLY A 119 -17.07 0.75 0.20
C GLY A 119 -18.55 0.70 0.62
N ALA A 120 -19.03 -0.47 1.06
CA ALA A 120 -20.38 -0.62 1.62
C ALA A 120 -20.56 0.18 2.92
N VAL A 121 -19.56 0.20 3.79
CA VAL A 121 -19.58 0.97 5.05
C VAL A 121 -19.52 2.46 4.74
N SER A 122 -18.66 2.87 3.82
CA SER A 122 -18.58 4.26 3.34
C SER A 122 -19.92 4.73 2.77
N SER A 123 -20.55 3.92 1.92
CA SER A 123 -21.89 4.21 1.36
C SER A 123 -22.95 4.30 2.46
N LEU A 124 -22.92 3.41 3.45
CA LEU A 124 -23.83 3.44 4.59
C LEU A 124 -23.73 4.77 5.36
N ILE A 125 -22.52 5.16 5.77
CA ILE A 125 -22.27 6.40 6.51
C ILE A 125 -22.77 7.61 5.72
N LEU A 126 -22.45 7.67 4.43
CA LEU A 126 -22.88 8.78 3.58
C LEU A 126 -24.41 8.83 3.43
N ASN A 127 -25.09 7.68 3.35
CA ASN A 127 -26.56 7.65 3.34
C ASN A 127 -27.17 8.10 4.67
N ILE A 128 -26.51 7.83 5.80
CA ILE A 128 -26.92 8.33 7.13
C ILE A 128 -26.83 9.85 7.15
N LEU A 129 -25.68 10.39 6.74
CA LEU A 129 -25.43 11.83 6.70
C LEU A 129 -26.35 12.58 5.73
N LYS A 130 -26.75 11.94 4.64
CA LYS A 130 -27.74 12.47 3.69
C LYS A 130 -29.14 12.63 4.32
N GLY A 131 -29.42 11.99 5.45
CA GLY A 131 -30.74 12.01 6.09
C GLY A 131 -31.73 10.99 5.51
N ASN A 132 -31.26 10.01 4.72
CA ASN A 132 -32.10 8.94 4.14
C ASN A 132 -32.56 7.88 5.17
N TYR A 133 -32.42 8.14 6.47
CA TYR A 133 -32.87 7.26 7.56
C TYR A 133 -34.15 7.74 8.26
N LEU A 134 -34.86 8.74 7.71
CA LEU A 134 -36.14 9.22 8.26
C LEU A 134 -37.38 8.89 7.41
N TYR A 135 -37.25 8.13 6.30
CA TYR A 135 -38.40 7.71 5.50
C TYR A 135 -38.31 6.24 5.04
N VAL A 136 -38.02 5.33 5.96
CA VAL A 136 -38.50 3.93 5.82
C VAL A 136 -39.76 3.80 6.67
N CYS A 137 -40.85 4.40 6.20
CA CYS A 137 -42.19 4.06 6.65
C CYS A 137 -43.07 3.98 5.40
N CYS A 138 -43.56 2.77 5.13
CA CYS A 138 -44.60 2.39 4.19
C CYS A 138 -44.87 3.31 2.99
N THR A 139 -44.51 2.82 1.81
CA THR A 139 -45.37 2.85 0.62
C THR A 139 -45.17 1.57 -0.16
#